data_AF-A0A7Y7J068-F1
#
_entry.id   AF-A0A7Y7J068-F1
#
_cell.length_a   1.000
_cell.length_b   1.000
_cell.length_c   1.000
_cell.angle_alpha   90.00
_cell.angle_beta   90.00
_cell.angle_gamma   90.00
#
_symmetry.space_group_name_H-M   'P 1'
#
loop_
_entity.id
_entity.type
_entity.pdbx_description
1 polymer ?
#
loop_
_entity_poly.entity_id
_entity_poly.type
_entity_poly.pdbx_seq_one_letter_code
_entity_poly.pdbx_strand_id
1 'polypeptide(L)'
;TRKALRRLVRQGMLDRGTGRMLEEADRAWRSVQSMLRILFGTALPADPAAAMPAATREILLREMGATTIAEALQQMEARADAVRAAFTRLVGPVGE
;
A
#
# COMPACT_ATOMS: atom_id res chain seq x y z
N THR A 1 4.00 12.07 -4.45
CA THR A 1 3.27 11.13 -5.34
C THR A 1 1.88 11.62 -5.71
N ARG A 2 0.92 11.72 -4.78
CA ARG A 2 -0.49 12.13 -5.07
C ARG A 2 -0.66 13.36 -5.98
N LYS A 3 0.02 14.48 -5.68
CA LYS A 3 -0.04 15.70 -6.50
C LYS A 3 0.43 15.48 -7.94
N ALA A 4 1.44 14.62 -8.13
CA ALA A 4 1.95 14.28 -9.46
C ALA A 4 0.94 13.43 -10.23
N LEU A 5 0.37 12.39 -9.61
CA LEU A 5 -0.66 11.54 -10.22
C LEU A 5 -1.87 12.37 -10.70
N ARG A 6 -2.36 13.30 -9.88
CA ARG A 6 -3.44 14.23 -10.27
C ARG A 6 -3.08 15.09 -11.47
N ARG A 7 -1.83 15.55 -11.54
CA ARG A 7 -1.36 16.36 -12.68
C ARG A 7 -1.30 15.51 -13.95
N LEU A 8 -0.81 14.28 -13.87
CA LEU A 8 -0.79 13.35 -15.01
C LEU A 8 -2.21 13.06 -15.53
N VAL A 9 -3.17 12.83 -14.63
CA VAL A 9 -4.58 12.65 -15.01
C VAL A 9 -5.15 13.90 -15.69
N ARG A 10 -4.87 15.09 -15.13
CA ARG A 10 -5.35 16.36 -15.71
C ARG A 10 -4.77 16.64 -17.10
N GLN A 11 -3.54 16.19 -17.36
CA GLN A 11 -2.87 16.34 -18.66
C GLN A 11 -3.21 15.22 -19.65
N GLY A 12 -4.09 14.28 -19.28
CA GLY A 12 -4.46 13.15 -20.14
C GLY A 12 -3.37 12.09 -20.29
N MET A 13 -2.25 12.20 -19.57
CA MET A 13 -1.15 11.23 -19.59
C MET A 13 -1.47 9.96 -18.78
N LEU A 14 -2.50 10.01 -17.94
CA LEU A 14 -2.98 8.90 -17.14
C LEU A 14 -4.50 8.91 -17.13
N ASP A 15 -5.13 7.76 -17.39
CA ASP A 15 -6.58 7.67 -17.27
C ASP A 15 -7.02 7.84 -15.80
N ARG A 16 -8.26 8.31 -15.61
CA ARG A 16 -8.79 8.62 -14.27
C ARG A 16 -8.83 7.38 -13.36
N GLY A 17 -9.12 6.20 -13.91
CA GLY A 17 -9.24 4.96 -13.16
C GLY A 17 -7.90 4.53 -12.57
N THR A 18 -6.88 4.47 -13.42
CA THR A 18 -5.50 4.16 -13.01
C THR A 18 -4.94 5.20 -12.07
N GLY A 19 -5.17 6.49 -12.34
CA GLY A 19 -4.75 7.56 -11.44
C GLY A 19 -5.35 7.43 -10.04
N ARG A 20 -6.64 7.11 -9.95
CA ARG A 20 -7.31 6.87 -8.68
C ARG A 20 -6.75 5.63 -7.96
N MET A 21 -6.59 4.51 -8.67
CA MET A 21 -6.02 3.28 -8.12
C MET A 21 -4.61 3.53 -7.53
N LEU A 22 -3.75 4.23 -8.26
CA LEU A 22 -2.39 4.57 -7.79
C LEU A 22 -2.40 5.50 -6.57
N GLU A 23 -3.34 6.46 -6.50
CA GLU A 23 -3.50 7.32 -5.31
C GLU A 23 -3.96 6.53 -4.08
N GLU A 24 -4.85 5.56 -4.26
CA GLU A 24 -5.37 4.70 -3.21
C GLU A 24 -4.27 3.75 -2.69
N ALA A 25 -3.48 3.17 -3.60
CA ALA A 25 -2.31 2.36 -3.24
C ALA A 25 -1.25 3.15 -2.46
N ASP A 26 -0.83 4.33 -2.92
CA ASP A 26 0.14 5.19 -2.20
C ASP A 26 -0.39 5.59 -0.82
N ARG A 27 -1.69 5.90 -0.69
CA ARG A 27 -2.29 6.22 0.61
C ARG A 27 -2.25 5.02 1.54
N ALA A 28 -2.65 3.85 1.06
CA ALA A 28 -2.67 2.63 1.86
C ALA A 28 -1.29 2.27 2.38
N TRP A 29 -0.28 2.19 1.51
CA TRP A 29 1.08 1.85 1.92
C TRP A 29 1.67 2.87 2.88
N ARG A 30 1.44 4.18 2.67
CA ARG A 30 1.88 5.20 3.61
C ARG A 30 1.20 5.08 4.97
N SER A 31 -0.09 4.72 5.00
CA SER A 31 -0.79 4.53 6.28
C SER A 31 -0.21 3.36 7.06
N VAL A 32 -0.06 2.20 6.40
CA VAL A 32 0.53 1.00 7.00
C VAL A 32 1.98 1.26 7.44
N GLN A 33 2.81 1.86 6.59
CA GLN A 33 4.20 2.20 6.95
C GLN A 33 4.27 3.17 8.14
N SER A 34 3.38 4.16 8.19
CA SER A 34 3.33 5.11 9.31
C SER A 34 2.91 4.42 10.60
N MET A 35 1.90 3.54 10.53
CA MET A 35 1.45 2.75 11.67
C MET A 35 2.56 1.83 12.17
N LEU A 36 3.21 1.07 11.28
CA LEU A 36 4.33 0.21 11.65
C LEU A 36 5.48 1.02 12.28
N ARG A 37 5.76 2.22 11.78
CA ARG A 37 6.75 3.13 12.36
C ARG A 37 6.38 3.56 13.79
N ILE A 38 5.11 3.89 14.02
CA ILE A 38 4.62 4.28 15.35
C ILE A 38 4.76 3.12 16.32
N LEU A 39 4.47 1.90 15.85
CA LEU A 39 4.45 0.70 16.69
C LEU A 39 5.83 0.11 16.97
N PHE A 40 6.74 0.14 16.00
CA PHE A 40 8.03 -0.54 16.08
C PHE A 40 9.24 0.41 15.93
N GLY A 41 9.02 1.71 15.77
CA GLY A 41 10.09 2.64 15.43
C GLY A 41 10.67 2.36 14.05
N THR A 42 11.98 2.54 13.87
CA THR A 42 12.66 2.35 12.58
C THR A 42 13.10 0.92 12.31
N ALA A 43 13.02 0.03 13.31
CA ALA A 43 13.44 -1.36 13.20
C ALA A 43 12.23 -2.27 13.40
N LEU A 44 11.76 -2.91 12.33
CA LEU A 44 10.75 -3.94 12.49
C LEU A 44 11.37 -5.18 13.18
N PRO A 45 10.65 -5.80 14.13
CA PRO A 45 11.06 -7.09 14.66
C PRO A 45 11.09 -8.14 13.55
N ALA A 46 11.96 -9.14 13.68
CA ALA A 46 12.09 -10.24 12.72
C ALA A 46 10.78 -11.02 12.53
N ASP A 47 9.97 -11.12 13.60
CA ASP A 47 8.60 -11.61 13.55
C ASP A 47 7.64 -10.57 14.16
N PRO A 48 7.03 -9.71 13.34
CA PRO A 48 6.03 -8.75 13.79
C PRO A 48 4.76 -9.39 14.33
N ALA A 49 4.40 -10.59 13.89
CA ALA A 49 3.18 -11.25 14.34
C ALA A 49 3.34 -11.81 15.77
N ALA A 50 4.53 -12.30 16.12
CA ALA A 50 4.86 -12.73 17.48
C ALA A 50 5.16 -11.57 18.43
N ALA A 51 5.72 -10.46 17.93
CA ALA A 51 6.14 -9.32 18.74
C ALA A 51 5.01 -8.32 19.05
N MET A 52 3.91 -8.36 18.30
CA MET A 52 2.86 -7.34 18.40
C MET A 52 1.81 -7.69 19.48
N PRO A 53 1.58 -6.82 20.48
CA PRO A 53 0.49 -6.99 21.42
C PRO A 53 -0.87 -7.10 20.72
N ALA A 54 -1.80 -7.89 21.27
CA ALA A 54 -3.09 -8.14 20.64
C ALA A 54 -3.88 -6.85 20.33
N ALA A 55 -3.91 -5.88 21.25
CA ALA A 55 -4.57 -4.58 21.04
C ALA A 55 -3.93 -3.78 19.89
N THR A 56 -2.60 -3.86 19.76
CA THR A 56 -1.85 -3.22 18.67
C THR A 56 -2.20 -3.86 17.32
N ARG A 57 -2.32 -5.19 17.29
CA ARG A 57 -2.74 -5.94 16.10
C ARG A 57 -4.15 -5.56 15.66
N GLU A 58 -5.08 -5.41 16.60
CA GLU A 58 -6.45 -4.97 16.29
C GLU A 58 -6.49 -3.57 15.68
N ILE A 59 -5.70 -2.62 16.20
CA ILE A 59 -5.58 -1.27 15.65
C ILE A 59 -5.03 -1.32 14.22
N LEU A 60 -3.97 -2.10 13.98
CA LEU A 60 -3.37 -2.25 12.65
C LEU A 60 -4.38 -2.85 11.65
N LEU A 61 -5.06 -3.91 12.04
CA LEU A 61 -6.06 -4.58 11.20
C LEU A 61 -7.22 -3.65 10.86
N ARG A 62 -7.70 -2.86 11.84
CA ARG A 62 -8.73 -1.84 11.62
C ARG A 62 -8.25 -0.75 10.65
N GLU A 63 -7.03 -0.26 10.79
CA GLU A 63 -6.45 0.73 9.87
C GLU A 63 -6.32 0.17 8.45
N MET A 64 -6.01 -1.12 8.33
CA MET A 64 -5.93 -1.81 7.05
C MET A 64 -7.31 -2.17 6.47
N GLY A 65 -8.39 -2.04 7.25
CA GLY A 65 -9.73 -2.49 6.84
C GLY A 65 -9.80 -4.01 6.68
N ALA A 66 -9.08 -4.75 7.52
CA ALA A 66 -9.02 -6.22 7.49
C ALA A 66 -9.43 -6.80 8.85
N THR A 67 -9.93 -8.03 8.84
CA THR A 67 -10.28 -8.79 10.05
C THR A 67 -9.14 -9.69 10.50
N THR A 68 -8.27 -10.10 9.57
CA THR A 68 -7.13 -10.99 9.84
C THR A 68 -5.85 -10.48 9.18
N ILE A 69 -4.69 -10.91 9.71
CA ILE A 69 -3.39 -10.59 9.10
C ILE A 69 -3.30 -11.17 7.68
N ALA A 70 -3.80 -12.39 7.49
CA ALA A 70 -3.82 -13.03 6.17
C ALA A 70 -4.62 -12.21 5.14
N GLU A 71 -5.80 -11.71 5.54
CA GLU A 71 -6.61 -10.83 4.70
C GLU A 71 -5.88 -9.51 4.39
N ALA A 72 -5.28 -8.88 5.40
CA ALA A 72 -4.47 -7.68 5.24
C ALA A 72 -3.32 -7.89 4.24
N LEU A 73 -2.60 -9.01 4.31
CA LEU A 73 -1.54 -9.37 3.39
C LEU A 73 -2.08 -9.60 1.97
N GLN A 74 -3.19 -10.31 1.82
CA GLN A 74 -3.82 -10.55 0.53
C GLN A 74 -4.26 -9.23 -0.15
N GLN A 75 -4.83 -8.30 0.62
CA GLN A 75 -5.19 -6.96 0.12
C GLN A 75 -3.94 -6.15 -0.30
N MET A 76 -2.82 -6.31 0.41
CA MET A 76 -1.55 -5.67 0.05
C MET A 76 -0.96 -6.25 -1.24
N GLU A 77 -0.98 -7.58 -1.41
CA GLU A 77 -0.49 -8.22 -2.62
C GLU A 77 -1.36 -7.84 -3.83
N ALA A 78 -2.68 -7.87 -3.70
CA ALA A 78 -3.59 -7.44 -4.78
C ALA A 78 -3.34 -5.99 -5.22
N ARG A 79 -3.03 -5.09 -4.28
CA ARG A 79 -2.62 -3.71 -4.60
C ARG A 79 -1.27 -3.66 -5.27
N ALA A 80 -0.29 -4.46 -4.82
CA ALA A 80 1.03 -4.54 -5.44
C ALA A 80 0.92 -5.02 -6.89
N ASP A 81 0.13 -6.05 -7.16
CA ASP A 81 -0.10 -6.57 -8.51
C ASP A 81 -0.79 -5.57 -9.41
N ALA A 82 -1.81 -4.86 -8.92
CA ALA A 82 -2.47 -3.80 -9.67
C ALA A 82 -1.50 -2.66 -10.04
N VAL A 83 -0.62 -2.28 -9.12
CA VAL A 83 0.41 -1.26 -9.35
C VAL A 83 1.47 -1.76 -10.34
N ARG A 84 1.95 -3.00 -10.20
CA ARG A 84 2.89 -3.63 -11.15
C ARG A 84 2.29 -3.67 -12.55
N ALA A 85 1.04 -4.13 -12.70
CA ALA A 85 0.35 -4.17 -13.98
C ALA A 85 0.20 -2.77 -14.60
N ALA A 86 -0.15 -1.76 -13.80
CA ALA A 86 -0.21 -0.38 -14.27
C ALA A 86 1.16 0.14 -14.70
N PHE A 87 2.22 -0.17 -13.95
CA PHE A 87 3.58 0.19 -14.29
C PHE A 87 4.01 -0.45 -15.62
N THR A 88 3.83 -1.76 -15.78
CA THR A 88 4.15 -2.47 -17.02
C THR A 88 3.43 -1.88 -18.23
N ARG A 89 2.17 -1.49 -18.08
CA ARG A 89 1.39 -0.86 -19.16
C ARG A 89 1.86 0.57 -19.50
N LEU A 90 2.28 1.35 -18.50
CA LEU A 90 2.61 2.77 -18.68
C LEU A 90 4.07 3.03 -19.01
N VAL A 91 4.98 2.20 -18.49
CA VAL A 91 6.43 2.39 -18.57
C VAL A 91 7.10 1.26 -19.35
N GLY A 92 6.53 0.06 -19.32
CA GLY A 92 7.13 -1.16 -19.87
C GLY A 92 7.59 -2.13 -18.78
N PRO A 93 7.93 -3.39 -19.14
CA PRO A 93 8.42 -4.38 -18.19
C PRO A 93 9.78 -3.95 -17.62
N VAL A 94 9.97 -4.15 -16.31
CA VAL A 94 11.28 -4.04 -15.67
C VAL A 94 11.94 -5.41 -15.80
N GLY A 95 13.12 -5.49 -16.44
CA GLY A 95 13.89 -6.72 -16.50
C GLY A 95 14.26 -7.21 -15.09
N GLU A 96 14.21 -8.53 -14.87
CA GLU A 96 14.69 -9.18 -13.65
C GLU A 96 16.21 -9.04 -13.47
#